data_AF-A0ABD1E198-F1
#
_entry.id   AF-A0ABD1E198-F1
#
_cell.length_a   1.000
_cell.length_b   1.000
_cell.length_c   1.000
_cell.angle_alpha   90.00
_cell.angle_beta   90.00
_cell.angle_gamma   90.00
#
_symmetry.space_group_name_H-M   'P 1'
#
loop_
_entity.id
_entity.type
_entity.pdbx_description
1 polymer ?
#
loop_
_entity_poly.entity_id
_entity_poly.type
_entity_poly.pdbx_seq_one_letter_code
_entity_poly.pdbx_strand_id
1 'polypeptide(L)'
;MSKKKVNYPKKKHRITLEDVEDVSEPERRSMYHVLLDNLRTFNRATFLHRIIYVGNHKFNSYEDARNIFSINIAKCNETYCIEKLSGFFLFYYKYFVHMVEGDEDNLNKHLGYLLDNDAHYYEKLGTIKLLIHVSNINQRFFEDWIPYTEAPSKLLEKLNIDADLQQSGRYIFNCIKKLYGLMNTFAGDLFTCNDPIGEQNSSSNYDIASINSKETSLTSKTYASVSYSSHMGSLDFNLAETNQREYKLFLPEYELLDFIIHSNFTMNLKEYFGIYGVVPMRTIYKDKIWPVPHDFIPYDVFEKPYDCVTELPKDVRKKHHIDISSLSCNVQSLSSIFDLPLTKAQVKNESSESEMKNSNVSQSVVDSEIPISQEQVDLDV
;
A
#
# COMPACT_ATOMS: atom_id res chain seq x y z
N MET A 1 -28.87 42.18 38.31
CA MET A 1 -27.72 41.93 37.40
C MET A 1 -26.57 41.33 38.20
N SER A 2 -26.24 40.05 37.97
CA SER A 2 -25.18 39.34 38.71
C SER A 2 -23.82 39.60 38.04
N LYS A 3 -22.87 40.16 38.79
CA LYS A 3 -21.50 40.42 38.31
C LYS A 3 -20.73 39.10 38.27
N LYS A 4 -20.49 38.55 37.07
CA LYS A 4 -19.56 37.42 36.87
C LYS A 4 -18.13 37.87 37.25
N LYS A 5 -17.56 37.27 38.29
CA LYS A 5 -16.13 37.38 38.60
C LYS A 5 -15.35 36.60 37.55
N VAL A 6 -14.55 37.31 36.76
CA VAL A 6 -13.57 36.69 35.85
C VAL A 6 -12.39 36.24 36.69
N ASN A 7 -12.10 34.94 36.67
CA ASN A 7 -10.98 34.36 37.40
C ASN A 7 -9.73 34.49 36.53
N TYR A 8 -8.89 35.50 36.80
CA TYR A 8 -7.62 35.66 36.11
C TYR A 8 -6.62 34.62 36.66
N PRO A 9 -5.84 33.95 35.81
CA PRO A 9 -4.78 33.06 36.27
C PRO A 9 -3.79 33.84 37.14
N LYS A 10 -3.50 33.31 38.34
CA LYS A 10 -2.56 33.92 39.28
C LYS A 10 -1.20 34.06 38.62
N LYS A 11 -0.53 35.21 38.78
CA LYS A 11 0.84 35.45 38.31
C LYS A 11 1.73 34.29 38.76
N LYS A 12 2.38 33.60 37.82
CA LYS A 12 3.40 32.59 38.15
C LYS A 12 4.50 33.25 38.99
N HIS A 13 4.99 32.54 39.99
CA HIS A 13 6.08 33.01 40.86
C HIS A 13 7.28 33.36 39.98
N ARG A 14 7.88 34.54 40.22
CA ARG A 14 9.11 34.94 39.55
C ARG A 14 10.21 33.99 40.05
N ILE A 15 10.76 33.18 39.14
CA ILE A 15 11.89 32.30 39.43
C ILE A 15 13.08 33.21 39.75
N THR A 16 13.65 33.04 40.94
CA THR A 16 14.85 33.74 41.41
C THR A 16 16.09 33.00 40.89
N LEU A 17 17.20 33.69 40.64
CA LEU A 17 18.43 33.06 40.12
C LEU A 17 18.95 31.93 41.03
N GLU A 18 18.66 32.03 42.33
CA GLU A 18 18.97 31.04 43.37
C GLU A 18 18.19 29.73 43.19
N ASP A 19 17.07 29.73 42.46
CA ASP A 19 16.26 28.53 42.18
C ASP A 19 16.75 27.73 40.95
N VAL A 20 17.80 28.20 40.26
CA VAL A 20 18.26 27.66 38.96
C VAL A 20 19.59 26.90 39.09
N GLU A 21 20.15 26.77 40.30
CA GLU A 21 21.53 26.26 40.51
C GLU A 21 21.79 24.80 40.08
N ASP A 22 20.77 24.02 39.69
CA ASP A 22 20.94 22.65 39.17
C ASP A 22 20.17 22.36 37.87
N VAL A 23 19.69 23.38 37.14
CA VAL A 23 18.97 23.13 35.88
C VAL A 23 19.97 23.02 34.73
N SER A 24 20.50 21.80 34.51
CA SER A 24 21.23 21.50 33.28
C SER A 24 20.32 21.69 32.07
N GLU A 25 20.76 22.45 31.05
CA GLU A 25 20.01 22.59 29.80
C GLU A 25 19.69 21.18 29.26
N PRO A 26 18.42 20.87 28.95
CA PRO A 26 18.08 19.57 28.40
C PRO A 26 18.86 19.35 27.11
N GLU A 27 19.46 18.17 26.97
CA GLU A 27 20.22 17.80 25.78
C GLU A 27 19.33 18.00 24.53
N ARG A 28 19.78 18.87 23.63
CA ARG A 28 19.03 19.23 22.43
C ARG A 28 19.01 18.06 21.46
N ARG A 29 17.98 17.23 21.54
CA ARG A 29 17.77 16.13 20.60
C ARG A 29 17.06 16.65 19.35
N SER A 30 17.70 16.53 18.19
CA SER A 30 17.05 16.85 16.92
C SER A 30 16.07 15.74 16.51
N MET A 31 15.08 16.08 15.68
CA MET A 31 14.12 15.11 15.15
C MET A 31 14.81 13.97 14.38
N TYR A 32 15.94 14.27 13.74
CA TYR A 32 16.80 13.26 13.10
C TYR A 32 17.31 12.20 14.09
N HIS A 33 17.78 12.59 15.28
CA HIS A 33 18.22 11.64 16.30
C HIS A 33 17.06 10.77 16.79
N VAL A 34 15.88 11.37 17.01
CA VAL A 34 14.67 10.61 17.38
C VAL A 34 14.32 9.57 16.31
N LEU A 35 14.39 9.96 15.04
CA LEU A 35 14.13 9.08 13.91
C LEU A 35 15.15 7.95 13.82
N LEU A 36 16.44 8.24 13.96
CA LEU A 36 17.49 7.21 13.97
C LEU A 36 17.30 6.22 15.11
N ASP A 37 17.00 6.70 16.31
CA ASP A 37 16.81 5.82 17.46
C ASP A 37 15.54 4.97 17.31
N ASN A 38 14.48 5.52 16.70
CA ASN A 38 13.30 4.72 16.35
C ASN A 38 13.65 3.64 15.33
N LEU A 39 14.38 3.95 14.26
CA LEU A 39 14.81 2.96 13.27
C LEU A 39 15.67 1.87 13.91
N ARG A 40 16.64 2.26 14.75
CA ARG A 40 17.48 1.33 15.53
C ARG A 40 16.67 0.45 16.48
N THR A 41 15.65 1.00 17.12
CA THR A 41 14.75 0.24 18.02
C THR A 41 14.05 -0.89 17.26
N PHE A 42 13.79 -0.71 15.97
CA PHE A 42 13.22 -1.74 15.09
C PHE A 42 14.28 -2.51 14.28
N ASN A 43 15.57 -2.38 14.61
CA ASN A 43 16.68 -2.97 13.86
C ASN A 43 16.65 -2.65 12.35
N ARG A 44 16.32 -1.40 12.01
CA ARG A 44 16.24 -0.91 10.63
C ARG A 44 17.25 0.20 10.37
N ALA A 45 17.70 0.29 9.14
CA ALA A 45 18.57 1.37 8.69
C ALA A 45 17.80 2.51 8.01
N THR A 46 16.64 2.22 7.42
CA THR A 46 15.79 3.22 6.75
C THR A 46 14.30 2.85 6.84
N PHE A 47 13.44 3.69 6.27
CA PHE A 47 12.02 3.41 6.14
C PHE A 47 11.76 2.25 5.17
N LEU A 48 10.76 1.45 5.51
CA LEU A 48 10.30 0.36 4.67
C LEU A 48 8.98 0.74 4.02
N HIS A 49 8.79 0.26 2.80
CA HIS A 49 7.59 0.49 2.02
C HIS A 49 7.06 -0.87 1.54
N ARG A 50 5.76 -0.93 1.27
CA ARG A 50 5.10 -2.12 0.71
C ARG A 50 4.36 -1.74 -0.55
N ILE A 51 4.66 -2.44 -1.63
CA ILE A 51 3.89 -2.38 -2.87
C ILE A 51 3.19 -3.71 -3.08
N ILE A 52 1.92 -3.65 -3.48
CA ILE A 52 1.18 -4.82 -3.95
C ILE A 52 0.65 -4.49 -5.34
N TYR A 53 0.94 -5.35 -6.29
CA TYR A 53 0.43 -5.25 -7.65
C TYR A 53 -0.04 -6.61 -8.15
N VAL A 54 -0.97 -6.55 -9.10
CA VAL A 54 -1.55 -7.71 -9.79
C VAL A 54 -1.25 -7.60 -11.27
N GLY A 55 -0.93 -8.70 -11.92
CA GLY A 55 -0.74 -8.74 -13.36
C GLY A 55 -1.35 -9.98 -13.98
N ASN A 56 -1.69 -9.92 -15.26
CA ASN A 56 -1.88 -11.12 -16.06
C ASN A 56 -0.58 -11.54 -16.73
N HIS A 57 -0.47 -12.81 -17.12
CA HIS A 57 0.74 -13.36 -17.73
C HIS A 57 0.46 -14.48 -18.72
N LYS A 58 1.51 -14.85 -19.45
CA LYS A 58 1.57 -15.97 -20.40
C LYS A 58 2.67 -16.98 -20.05
N PHE A 59 3.12 -17.01 -18.79
CA PHE A 59 4.04 -18.05 -18.30
C PHE A 59 3.45 -19.45 -18.49
N ASN A 60 4.28 -20.40 -18.90
CA ASN A 60 3.86 -21.79 -19.16
C ASN A 60 3.71 -22.59 -17.87
N SER A 61 4.51 -22.26 -16.84
CA SER A 61 4.55 -22.98 -15.58
C SER A 61 4.73 -22.02 -14.39
N TYR A 62 4.37 -22.51 -13.21
CA TYR A 62 4.66 -21.83 -11.95
C TYR A 62 6.17 -21.62 -11.74
N GLU A 63 6.99 -22.63 -12.06
CA GLU A 63 8.45 -22.56 -11.89
C GLU A 63 9.08 -21.50 -12.81
N ASP A 64 8.58 -21.34 -14.04
CA ASP A 64 9.06 -20.28 -14.94
C ASP A 64 8.86 -18.89 -14.32
N ALA A 65 7.65 -18.63 -13.83
CA ALA A 65 7.31 -17.36 -13.21
C ALA A 65 8.11 -17.16 -11.92
N ARG A 66 8.13 -18.17 -11.04
CA ARG A 66 8.87 -18.17 -9.77
C ARG A 66 10.34 -17.84 -10.00
N ASN A 67 10.99 -18.49 -10.96
CA ASN A 67 12.40 -18.26 -11.27
C ASN A 67 12.66 -16.81 -11.71
N ILE A 68 11.81 -16.25 -12.58
CA ILE A 68 11.96 -14.88 -13.06
C ILE A 68 11.83 -13.88 -11.91
N PHE A 69 10.78 -13.99 -11.10
CA PHE A 69 10.58 -13.08 -9.97
C PHE A 69 11.65 -13.27 -8.88
N SER A 70 12.08 -14.51 -8.62
CA SER A 70 13.17 -14.80 -7.68
C SER A 70 14.50 -14.20 -8.13
N ILE A 71 14.83 -14.31 -9.43
CA ILE A 71 16.06 -13.71 -10.00
C ILE A 71 16.00 -12.19 -9.90
N ASN A 72 14.85 -11.57 -10.17
CA ASN A 72 14.69 -10.12 -10.02
C ASN A 72 14.93 -9.69 -8.57
N ILE A 73 14.29 -10.35 -7.59
CA ILE A 73 14.49 -10.06 -6.17
C ILE A 73 15.95 -10.27 -5.76
N ALA A 74 16.57 -11.38 -6.17
CA ALA A 74 17.98 -11.66 -5.88
C ALA A 74 18.90 -10.58 -6.46
N LYS A 75 18.69 -10.18 -7.72
CA LYS A 75 19.46 -9.12 -8.40
C LYS A 75 19.38 -7.80 -7.64
N CYS A 76 18.21 -7.43 -7.12
CA CYS A 76 18.09 -6.23 -6.27
C CYS A 76 18.90 -6.35 -4.98
N ASN A 77 18.83 -7.51 -4.32
CA ASN A 77 19.49 -7.76 -3.03
C ASN A 77 21.01 -7.93 -3.14
N GLU A 78 21.52 -8.39 -4.29
CA GLU A 78 22.97 -8.51 -4.55
C GLU A 78 23.65 -7.15 -4.79
N THR A 79 22.90 -6.17 -5.30
CA THR A 79 23.41 -4.79 -5.41
C THR A 79 23.46 -4.12 -4.04
N TYR A 80 24.14 -2.96 -3.93
CA TYR A 80 24.11 -2.16 -2.71
C TYR A 80 22.66 -1.92 -2.27
N CYS A 81 22.28 -2.57 -1.17
CA CYS A 81 20.96 -2.52 -0.56
C CYS A 81 21.10 -2.12 0.91
N ILE A 82 20.32 -1.13 1.33
CA ILE A 82 20.25 -0.74 2.74
C ILE A 82 19.32 -1.72 3.45
N GLU A 83 18.17 -2.01 2.83
CA GLU A 83 17.19 -2.96 3.30
C GLU A 83 16.89 -3.97 2.19
N LYS A 84 17.04 -5.27 2.47
CA LYS A 84 16.74 -6.32 1.48
C LYS A 84 15.27 -6.26 1.05
N LEU A 85 15.02 -6.64 -0.20
CA LEU A 85 13.68 -6.94 -0.68
C LEU A 85 13.23 -8.29 -0.13
N SER A 86 12.02 -8.29 0.41
CA SER A 86 11.27 -9.48 0.84
C SER A 86 9.84 -9.39 0.33
N GLY A 87 9.03 -10.40 0.61
CA GLY A 87 7.60 -10.33 0.32
C GLY A 87 6.99 -11.65 -0.10
N PHE A 88 5.92 -11.58 -0.89
CA PHE A 88 5.07 -12.72 -1.21
C PHE A 88 4.66 -12.70 -2.66
N PHE A 89 4.80 -13.84 -3.35
CA PHE A 89 4.42 -14.02 -4.74
C PHE A 89 3.36 -15.10 -4.86
N LEU A 90 2.17 -14.70 -5.26
CA LEU A 90 1.03 -15.59 -5.51
C LEU A 90 0.87 -15.79 -7.00
N PHE A 91 0.94 -17.05 -7.44
CA PHE A 91 0.78 -17.43 -8.84
C PHE A 91 -0.53 -18.15 -9.07
N TYR A 92 -1.24 -17.76 -10.13
CA TYR A 92 -2.36 -18.47 -10.71
C TYR A 92 -2.12 -18.76 -12.18
N TYR A 93 -3.02 -19.49 -12.84
CA TYR A 93 -2.83 -19.89 -14.23
C TYR A 93 -2.74 -18.71 -15.22
N LYS A 94 -3.50 -17.63 -14.99
CA LYS A 94 -3.56 -16.44 -15.86
C LYS A 94 -3.10 -15.14 -15.20
N TYR A 95 -2.98 -15.15 -13.88
CA TYR A 95 -2.74 -13.95 -13.07
C TYR A 95 -1.68 -14.24 -12.02
N PHE A 96 -0.99 -13.20 -11.60
CA PHE A 96 -0.14 -13.23 -10.42
C PHE A 96 -0.45 -12.03 -9.53
N VAL A 97 -0.20 -12.18 -8.23
CA VAL A 97 -0.17 -11.06 -7.28
C VAL A 97 1.20 -11.06 -6.62
N HIS A 98 1.87 -9.92 -6.62
CA HIS A 98 3.19 -9.79 -6.00
C HIS A 98 3.15 -8.65 -4.99
N MET A 99 3.49 -9.00 -3.76
CA MET A 99 3.75 -8.07 -2.67
C MET A 99 5.26 -8.01 -2.44
N VAL A 100 5.82 -6.80 -2.44
CA VAL A 100 7.24 -6.56 -2.21
C VAL A 100 7.42 -5.53 -1.12
N GLU A 101 8.34 -5.79 -0.21
CA GLU A 101 8.71 -4.93 0.91
C GLU A 101 10.20 -4.60 0.86
N GLY A 102 10.55 -3.34 1.05
CA GLY A 102 11.93 -2.89 1.06
C GLY A 102 12.07 -1.39 1.20
N ASP A 103 13.30 -0.90 1.12
CA ASP A 103 13.55 0.53 0.97
C ASP A 103 13.10 1.04 -0.41
N GLU A 104 12.83 2.33 -0.49
CA GLU A 104 12.34 3.00 -1.69
C GLU A 104 13.25 2.77 -2.91
N ASP A 105 14.57 2.85 -2.72
CA ASP A 105 15.53 2.70 -3.82
C ASP A 105 15.50 1.27 -4.39
N ASN A 106 15.47 0.24 -3.54
CA ASN A 106 15.41 -1.14 -4.01
C ASN A 106 14.06 -1.49 -4.63
N LEU A 107 12.96 -0.95 -4.14
CA LEU A 107 11.66 -1.11 -4.78
C LEU A 107 11.65 -0.48 -6.18
N ASN A 108 12.23 0.70 -6.33
CA ASN A 108 12.37 1.35 -7.64
C ASN A 108 13.26 0.54 -8.58
N LYS A 109 14.40 0.00 -8.12
CA LYS A 109 15.24 -0.90 -8.92
C LYS A 109 14.47 -2.15 -9.37
N HIS A 110 13.70 -2.75 -8.45
CA HIS A 110 12.89 -3.93 -8.73
C HIS A 110 11.87 -3.68 -9.83
N LEU A 111 11.13 -2.58 -9.73
CA LEU A 111 10.18 -2.15 -10.76
C LEU A 111 10.90 -1.85 -12.08
N GLY A 112 12.07 -1.23 -12.03
CA GLY A 112 12.91 -1.00 -13.21
C GLY A 112 13.29 -2.28 -13.94
N TYR A 113 13.77 -3.30 -13.22
CA TYR A 113 14.08 -4.60 -13.82
C TYR A 113 12.83 -5.35 -14.30
N LEU A 114 11.74 -5.27 -13.56
CA LEU A 114 10.50 -5.96 -13.92
C LEU A 114 9.89 -5.40 -15.20
N LEU A 115 9.94 -4.07 -15.36
CA LEU A 115 9.29 -3.32 -16.44
C LEU A 115 10.25 -2.97 -17.58
N ASP A 116 11.47 -3.52 -17.56
CA ASP A 116 12.45 -3.37 -18.63
C ASP A 116 11.94 -4.05 -19.91
N ASN A 117 11.76 -3.26 -20.98
CA ASN A 117 11.24 -3.76 -22.25
C ASN A 117 12.21 -4.74 -22.92
N ASP A 118 13.51 -4.64 -22.63
CA ASP A 118 14.54 -5.50 -23.21
C ASP A 118 14.67 -6.84 -22.47
N ALA A 119 13.91 -7.04 -21.39
CA ALA A 119 13.89 -8.28 -20.66
C ALA A 119 13.21 -9.39 -21.46
N HIS A 120 13.87 -10.56 -21.55
CA HIS A 120 13.37 -11.74 -22.28
C HIS A 120 11.99 -12.26 -21.81
N TYR A 121 11.54 -11.86 -20.61
CA TYR A 121 10.25 -12.23 -20.06
C TYR A 121 9.18 -11.14 -20.20
N TYR A 122 9.52 -9.95 -20.69
CA TYR A 122 8.61 -8.81 -20.76
C TYR A 122 7.36 -9.14 -21.60
N GLU A 123 7.52 -9.87 -22.71
CA GLU A 123 6.39 -10.32 -23.55
C GLU A 123 5.46 -11.32 -22.86
N LYS A 124 5.96 -12.01 -21.82
CA LYS A 124 5.17 -12.94 -21.00
C LYS A 124 4.35 -12.20 -19.93
N LEU A 125 4.72 -10.97 -19.59
CA LEU A 125 3.95 -10.10 -18.72
C LEU A 125 2.89 -9.38 -19.55
N GLY A 126 1.65 -9.38 -19.06
CA GLY A 126 0.58 -8.59 -19.67
C GLY A 126 0.41 -7.24 -18.97
N THR A 127 -0.84 -6.82 -18.82
CA THR A 127 -1.23 -5.66 -18.03
C THR A 127 -0.93 -5.92 -16.55
N ILE A 128 -0.23 -4.96 -15.92
CA ILE A 128 0.07 -4.99 -14.49
C ILE A 128 -0.52 -3.74 -13.84
N LYS A 129 -1.33 -3.92 -12.81
CA LYS A 129 -2.03 -2.87 -12.08
C LYS A 129 -1.53 -2.78 -10.64
N LEU A 130 -1.30 -1.56 -10.18
CA LEU A 130 -1.00 -1.29 -8.78
C LEU A 130 -2.29 -1.45 -7.95
N LEU A 131 -2.24 -2.26 -6.89
CA LEU A 131 -3.32 -2.38 -5.92
C LEU A 131 -3.18 -1.35 -4.81
N ILE A 132 -2.01 -1.33 -4.18
CA ILE A 132 -1.73 -0.43 -3.07
C ILE A 132 -0.23 -0.20 -2.93
N HIS A 133 0.14 1.03 -2.61
CA HIS A 133 1.46 1.40 -2.10
C HIS A 133 1.28 1.95 -0.68
N VAL A 134 2.00 1.37 0.28
CA VAL A 134 2.00 1.79 1.68
C VAL A 134 3.41 2.23 2.03
N SER A 135 3.59 3.52 2.25
CA SER A 135 4.87 4.08 2.71
C SER A 135 5.06 3.90 4.22
N ASN A 136 6.31 3.75 4.64
CA ASN A 136 6.72 3.73 6.05
C ASN A 136 5.98 2.65 6.87
N ILE A 137 5.95 1.42 6.38
CA ILE A 137 5.37 0.30 7.11
C ILE A 137 6.13 0.06 8.42
N ASN A 138 5.40 -0.33 9.46
CA ASN A 138 5.98 -0.57 10.78
C ASN A 138 6.84 -1.83 10.81
N GLN A 139 6.40 -2.89 10.13
CA GLN A 139 7.04 -4.20 10.10
C GLN A 139 6.76 -4.92 8.78
N ARG A 140 7.70 -5.79 8.38
CA ARG A 140 7.54 -6.72 7.26
C ARG A 140 6.53 -7.81 7.59
N PHE A 141 5.94 -8.41 6.56
CA PHE A 141 5.23 -9.69 6.73
C PHE A 141 6.22 -10.86 6.74
N PHE A 142 7.22 -10.80 5.87
CA PHE A 142 8.18 -11.87 5.67
C PHE A 142 9.59 -11.30 5.64
N GLU A 143 10.53 -11.99 6.28
CA GLU A 143 11.95 -11.65 6.19
C GLU A 143 12.54 -12.01 4.83
N ASP A 144 12.01 -13.04 4.18
CA ASP A 144 12.44 -13.50 2.86
C ASP A 144 11.32 -13.39 1.83
N TRP A 145 11.66 -13.64 0.57
CA TRP A 145 10.67 -13.68 -0.50
C TRP A 145 10.08 -15.09 -0.63
N ILE A 146 8.75 -15.19 -0.52
CA ILE A 146 8.04 -16.46 -0.46
C ILE A 146 7.12 -16.61 -1.68
N PRO A 147 7.34 -17.63 -2.53
CA PRO A 147 6.43 -17.95 -3.61
C PRO A 147 5.37 -18.97 -3.17
N TYR A 148 4.14 -18.82 -3.68
CA TYR A 148 3.01 -19.67 -3.35
C TYR A 148 2.05 -19.79 -4.53
N THR A 149 1.40 -20.96 -4.65
CA THR A 149 0.43 -21.26 -5.71
C THR A 149 -0.64 -22.19 -5.15
N GLU A 150 -1.91 -21.81 -5.33
CA GLU A 150 -3.06 -22.66 -5.02
C GLU A 150 -4.29 -22.18 -5.81
N ALA A 151 -5.25 -23.07 -6.05
CA ALA A 151 -6.48 -22.69 -6.75
C ALA A 151 -7.45 -21.94 -5.80
N PRO A 152 -7.84 -20.69 -6.12
CA PRO A 152 -8.80 -19.96 -5.32
C PRO A 152 -10.21 -20.57 -5.40
N SER A 153 -11.06 -20.20 -4.45
CA SER A 153 -12.49 -20.50 -4.52
C SER A 153 -13.14 -19.74 -5.68
N LYS A 154 -14.25 -20.24 -6.21
CA LYS A 154 -15.00 -19.55 -7.26
C LYS A 154 -15.87 -18.46 -6.64
N LEU A 155 -15.85 -17.26 -7.23
CA LEU A 155 -16.73 -16.18 -6.77
C LEU A 155 -18.18 -16.50 -7.15
N LEU A 156 -19.07 -16.53 -6.16
CA LEU A 156 -20.51 -16.79 -6.37
C LEU A 156 -21.25 -15.52 -6.82
N GLU A 157 -20.78 -14.36 -6.36
CA GLU A 157 -21.33 -13.05 -6.72
C GLU A 157 -20.82 -12.62 -8.10
N LYS A 158 -21.74 -12.16 -8.96
CA LYS A 158 -21.35 -11.61 -10.26
C LYS A 158 -20.84 -10.18 -10.06
N LEU A 159 -19.61 -9.92 -10.47
CA LEU A 159 -19.05 -8.58 -10.46
C LEU A 159 -19.68 -7.75 -11.57
N ASN A 160 -20.09 -6.53 -11.24
CA ASN A 160 -20.54 -5.55 -12.22
C ASN A 160 -19.31 -4.89 -12.86
N ILE A 161 -19.14 -5.05 -14.17
CA ILE A 161 -18.04 -4.46 -14.95
C ILE A 161 -18.19 -2.94 -15.01
N ASP A 162 -19.42 -2.44 -15.10
CA ASP A 162 -19.77 -1.02 -15.13
C ASP A 162 -19.99 -0.46 -13.71
N ALA A 163 -19.33 -1.06 -12.71
CA ALA A 163 -19.40 -0.60 -11.34
C ALA A 163 -18.88 0.85 -11.21
N ASP A 164 -19.54 1.63 -10.37
CA ASP A 164 -19.06 2.97 -10.02
C ASP A 164 -17.75 2.89 -9.21
N LEU A 165 -17.15 4.05 -8.95
CA LEU A 165 -15.91 4.16 -8.17
C LEU A 165 -16.04 3.54 -6.77
N GLN A 166 -17.18 3.71 -6.11
CA GLN A 166 -17.40 3.22 -4.75
C GLN A 166 -17.42 1.70 -4.71
N GLN A 167 -18.18 1.07 -5.61
CA GLN A 167 -18.30 -0.37 -5.68
C GLN A 167 -16.99 -1.01 -6.17
N SER A 168 -16.32 -0.41 -7.15
CA SER A 168 -14.98 -0.82 -7.58
C SER A 168 -13.97 -0.77 -6.45
N GLY A 169 -14.00 0.31 -5.65
CA GLY A 169 -13.18 0.46 -4.45
C GLY A 169 -13.44 -0.64 -3.42
N ARG A 170 -14.70 -1.06 -3.23
CA ARG A 170 -15.04 -2.21 -2.35
C ARG A 170 -14.45 -3.52 -2.85
N TYR A 171 -14.50 -3.79 -4.16
CA TYR A 171 -13.89 -5.00 -4.73
C TYR A 171 -12.38 -5.01 -4.54
N ILE A 172 -11.69 -3.90 -4.83
CA ILE A 172 -10.26 -3.75 -4.62
C ILE A 172 -9.90 -3.92 -3.13
N PHE A 173 -10.65 -3.29 -2.23
CA PHE A 173 -10.44 -3.40 -0.80
C PHE A 173 -10.63 -4.84 -0.30
N ASN A 174 -11.65 -5.55 -0.80
CA ASN A 174 -11.87 -6.96 -0.47
C ASN A 174 -10.71 -7.84 -0.93
N CYS A 175 -10.15 -7.59 -2.11
CA CYS A 175 -8.95 -8.27 -2.61
C CYS A 175 -7.75 -8.03 -1.67
N ILE A 176 -7.48 -6.78 -1.31
CA ILE A 176 -6.40 -6.42 -0.39
C ILE A 176 -6.61 -7.08 0.99
N LYS A 177 -7.82 -7.03 1.53
CA LYS A 177 -8.16 -7.65 2.82
C LYS A 177 -7.89 -9.16 2.81
N LYS A 178 -8.24 -9.84 1.72
CA LYS A 178 -7.96 -11.26 1.50
C LYS A 178 -6.46 -11.54 1.46
N LEU A 179 -5.70 -10.77 0.68
CA LEU A 179 -4.24 -10.90 0.61
C LEU A 179 -3.57 -10.70 1.97
N TYR A 180 -3.98 -9.70 2.75
CA TYR A 180 -3.46 -9.49 4.11
C TYR A 180 -3.83 -10.65 5.05
N GLY A 181 -5.06 -11.18 4.95
CA GLY A 181 -5.49 -12.35 5.71
C GLY A 181 -4.64 -13.58 5.38
N LEU A 182 -4.38 -13.81 4.09
CA LEU A 182 -3.53 -14.90 3.61
C LEU A 182 -2.10 -14.76 4.18
N MET A 183 -1.47 -13.60 3.99
CA MET A 183 -0.10 -13.35 4.43
C MET A 183 0.05 -13.43 5.94
N ASN A 184 -0.94 -12.95 6.70
CA ASN A 184 -0.92 -13.01 8.16
C ASN A 184 -1.05 -14.46 8.67
N THR A 185 -1.88 -15.28 8.02
CA THR A 185 -2.00 -16.71 8.35
C THR A 185 -0.67 -17.42 8.05
N PHE A 186 -0.11 -17.20 6.86
CA PHE A 186 1.21 -17.71 6.47
C PHE A 186 2.33 -17.31 7.44
N ALA A 187 2.38 -16.04 7.83
CA ALA A 187 3.37 -15.55 8.77
C ALA A 187 3.22 -16.24 10.14
N GLY A 188 1.99 -16.40 10.64
CA GLY A 188 1.72 -17.09 11.91
C GLY A 188 2.24 -18.53 11.92
N ASP A 189 2.03 -19.27 10.83
CA ASP A 189 2.48 -20.66 10.71
C ASP A 189 4.01 -20.78 10.64
N LEU A 190 4.69 -19.82 10.02
CA LEU A 190 6.16 -19.76 10.00
C LEU A 190 6.79 -19.49 11.38
N PHE A 191 6.08 -18.81 12.28
CA PHE A 191 6.59 -18.57 13.63
C PHE A 191 6.36 -19.76 14.57
N THR A 192 5.25 -20.49 14.42
CA THR A 192 4.93 -21.62 15.31
C THR A 192 5.79 -22.87 15.07
N CYS A 193 6.34 -23.06 13.87
CA CYS A 193 7.20 -24.21 13.55
C CYS A 193 8.67 -24.04 13.99
N ASN A 194 9.08 -22.85 14.41
CA ASN A 194 10.46 -22.54 14.80
C ASN A 194 10.70 -22.61 16.31
N ASP A 195 9.67 -22.91 17.13
CA ASP A 195 9.87 -23.21 18.53
C ASP A 195 10.50 -24.61 18.67
N PRO A 196 11.74 -24.73 19.16
CA PRO A 196 12.32 -26.04 19.44
C PRO A 196 11.45 -26.73 20.48
N ILE A 197 11.04 -27.95 20.17
CA ILE A 197 10.26 -28.89 20.99
C ILE A 197 10.68 -28.76 22.47
N GLY A 198 9.98 -27.90 23.20
CA GLY A 198 9.94 -27.86 24.64
C GLY A 198 8.91 -28.90 25.06
N GLU A 199 9.35 -29.83 25.89
CA GLU A 199 8.66 -31.02 26.35
C GLU A 199 7.14 -30.85 26.52
N GLN A 200 6.44 -31.84 25.96
CA GLN A 200 5.03 -32.09 26.20
C GLN A 200 4.72 -32.07 27.70
N ASN A 201 3.80 -31.20 28.11
CA ASN A 201 2.88 -31.50 29.19
C ASN A 201 1.50 -30.96 28.81
N SER A 202 0.68 -31.89 28.35
CA SER A 202 -0.77 -31.80 28.26
C SER A 202 -1.38 -31.40 29.61
N SER A 203 -2.33 -30.45 29.63
CA SER A 203 -3.58 -30.51 30.42
C SER A 203 -4.49 -29.28 30.20
N SER A 204 -5.67 -29.55 29.64
CA SER A 204 -7.01 -29.01 29.95
C SER A 204 -7.40 -27.53 29.71
N ASN A 205 -8.43 -27.38 28.85
CA ASN A 205 -9.67 -26.59 28.98
C ASN A 205 -9.67 -25.32 29.85
N TYR A 206 -10.21 -24.20 29.31
CA TYR A 206 -11.49 -23.61 29.77
C TYR A 206 -12.00 -22.52 28.81
N ASP A 207 -13.32 -22.31 28.93
CA ASP A 207 -14.28 -21.62 28.09
C ASP A 207 -14.18 -20.09 27.94
N ILE A 208 -14.99 -19.62 26.99
CA ILE A 208 -15.32 -18.24 26.59
C ILE A 208 -16.09 -17.46 27.69
N ALA A 209 -15.82 -16.14 27.71
CA ALA A 209 -16.57 -15.00 28.26
C ALA A 209 -16.26 -14.51 29.69
N SER A 210 -15.68 -13.31 29.80
CA SER A 210 -16.40 -12.10 30.25
C SER A 210 -15.48 -10.87 30.37
N ILE A 211 -16.10 -9.71 30.14
CA ILE A 211 -15.55 -8.36 30.14
C ILE A 211 -15.53 -7.80 31.58
N ASN A 212 -14.40 -7.26 32.06
CA ASN A 212 -14.26 -5.87 32.54
C ASN A 212 -12.93 -5.54 33.25
N SER A 213 -12.32 -4.42 32.77
CA SER A 213 -11.56 -3.38 33.48
C SER A 213 -10.38 -3.75 34.41
N LYS A 214 -9.16 -3.33 34.02
CA LYS A 214 -8.52 -2.09 34.53
C LYS A 214 -7.12 -1.88 33.92
N GLU A 215 -6.79 -0.61 33.77
CA GLU A 215 -5.58 -0.03 33.21
C GLU A 215 -4.30 -0.43 33.96
N THR A 216 -3.20 -0.42 33.20
CA THR A 216 -1.84 0.08 33.51
C THR A 216 -0.70 -0.92 33.19
N SER A 217 0.33 -0.33 32.56
CA SER A 217 1.70 -0.80 32.35
C SER A 217 2.04 -1.47 31.00
N LEU A 218 2.44 -0.60 30.08
CA LEU A 218 3.28 -0.87 28.91
C LEU A 218 4.68 -1.26 29.37
N THR A 219 5.07 -2.53 29.21
CA THR A 219 6.48 -2.92 29.11
C THR A 219 6.62 -4.23 28.33
N SER A 220 7.45 -4.16 27.28
CA SER A 220 8.35 -5.20 26.79
C SER A 220 7.74 -6.49 26.21
N LYS A 221 7.44 -6.47 24.91
CA LYS A 221 7.61 -7.68 24.08
C LYS A 221 9.04 -7.71 23.58
N THR A 222 9.85 -8.54 24.22
CA THR A 222 11.19 -8.93 23.78
C THR A 222 11.05 -9.68 22.46
N TYR A 223 11.44 -9.06 21.35
CA TYR A 223 11.63 -9.78 20.09
C TYR A 223 13.06 -10.31 20.08
N ALA A 224 13.19 -11.63 20.16
CA ALA A 224 14.45 -12.31 19.91
C ALA A 224 14.78 -12.18 18.42
N SER A 225 15.86 -11.46 18.08
CA SER A 225 16.43 -11.48 16.75
C SER A 225 17.14 -12.82 16.54
N VAL A 226 16.48 -13.76 15.86
CA VAL A 226 17.11 -15.00 15.42
C VAL A 226 17.80 -14.73 14.08
N SER A 227 19.12 -14.80 14.08
CA SER A 227 19.94 -14.71 12.87
C SER A 227 19.79 -15.99 12.07
N TYR A 228 19.11 -15.94 10.93
CA TYR A 228 19.00 -17.09 10.02
C TYR A 228 20.26 -17.22 9.16
N SER A 229 20.95 -18.35 9.33
CA SER A 229 22.03 -18.81 8.46
C SER A 229 21.46 -19.27 7.12
N SER A 230 22.07 -18.80 6.04
CA SER A 230 21.75 -19.08 4.65
C SER A 230 21.90 -20.57 4.30
N HIS A 231 20.76 -21.28 4.32
CA HIS A 231 20.58 -22.51 3.56
C HIS A 231 19.30 -22.39 2.74
N MET A 232 19.48 -22.07 1.44
CA MET A 232 18.44 -22.18 0.42
C MET A 232 18.14 -23.67 0.14
N GLY A 233 17.58 -24.35 1.13
CA GLY A 233 16.91 -25.63 0.93
C GLY A 233 15.50 -25.37 0.42
N SER A 234 15.11 -26.06 -0.66
CA SER A 234 13.72 -26.18 -1.09
C SER A 234 12.86 -26.59 0.11
N LEU A 235 12.12 -25.65 0.69
CA LEU A 235 11.08 -25.97 1.65
C LEU A 235 9.93 -26.59 0.85
N ASP A 236 10.01 -27.90 0.64
CA ASP A 236 8.86 -28.71 0.25
C ASP A 236 7.88 -28.69 1.44
N PHE A 237 6.97 -27.71 1.42
CA PHE A 237 5.94 -27.48 2.43
C PHE A 237 4.91 -28.63 2.40
N ASN A 238 5.21 -29.74 3.08
CA ASN A 238 4.18 -30.66 3.59
C ASN A 238 3.57 -30.07 4.87
N LEU A 239 2.98 -28.88 4.78
CA LEU A 239 2.19 -28.31 5.86
C LEU A 239 0.84 -29.04 5.88
N ALA A 240 0.49 -29.59 7.03
CA ALA A 240 -0.65 -30.47 7.26
C ALA A 240 -1.93 -30.04 6.52
N GLU A 241 -2.65 -31.01 5.94
CA GLU A 241 -3.89 -30.84 5.15
C GLU A 241 -4.97 -29.97 5.81
N THR A 242 -4.90 -29.76 7.13
CA THR A 242 -5.81 -28.88 7.88
C THR A 242 -5.57 -27.39 7.62
N ASN A 243 -4.31 -26.94 7.49
CA ASN A 243 -4.01 -25.50 7.31
C ASN A 243 -4.27 -25.03 5.87
N GLN A 244 -4.17 -25.95 4.90
CA GLN A 244 -4.48 -25.66 3.49
C GLN A 244 -5.91 -25.13 3.30
N ARG A 245 -6.87 -25.61 4.11
CA ARG A 245 -8.26 -25.14 4.05
C ARG A 245 -8.42 -23.70 4.48
N GLU A 246 -7.60 -23.23 5.43
CA GLU A 246 -7.69 -21.87 5.95
C GLU A 246 -7.13 -20.85 4.94
N TYR A 247 -5.99 -21.16 4.30
CA TYR A 247 -5.43 -20.29 3.27
C TYR A 247 -6.38 -20.08 2.10
N LYS A 248 -7.08 -21.14 1.70
CA LYS A 248 -8.02 -21.10 0.57
C LYS A 248 -9.17 -20.10 0.76
N LEU A 249 -9.53 -19.76 2.00
CA LEU A 249 -10.55 -18.75 2.31
C LEU A 249 -10.07 -17.32 2.00
N PHE A 250 -8.75 -17.11 2.07
CA PHE A 250 -8.12 -15.82 1.86
C PHE A 250 -7.51 -15.66 0.46
N LEU A 251 -7.57 -16.69 -0.38
CA LEU A 251 -7.17 -16.58 -1.77
C LEU A 251 -8.14 -15.66 -2.55
N PRO A 252 -7.64 -14.62 -3.24
CA PRO A 252 -8.47 -13.82 -4.14
C PRO A 252 -9.00 -14.65 -5.31
N GLU A 253 -10.29 -14.53 -5.61
CA GLU A 253 -10.92 -15.24 -6.71
C GLU A 253 -10.43 -14.76 -8.07
N TYR A 254 -10.47 -15.65 -9.07
CA TYR A 254 -10.11 -15.33 -10.45
C TYR A 254 -10.92 -14.17 -11.01
N GLU A 255 -12.23 -14.18 -10.77
CA GLU A 255 -13.15 -13.15 -11.23
C GLU A 255 -12.80 -11.78 -10.65
N LEU A 256 -12.35 -11.74 -9.39
CA LEU A 256 -11.95 -10.52 -8.71
C LEU A 256 -10.65 -9.94 -9.28
N LEU A 257 -9.64 -10.78 -9.53
CA LEU A 257 -8.41 -10.35 -10.17
C LEU A 257 -8.66 -9.89 -11.61
N ASP A 258 -9.51 -10.59 -12.34
CA ASP A 258 -9.88 -10.23 -13.71
C ASP A 258 -10.56 -8.85 -13.76
N PHE A 259 -11.50 -8.59 -12.85
CA PHE A 259 -12.11 -7.27 -12.70
C PHE A 259 -11.07 -6.18 -12.44
N ILE A 260 -10.13 -6.42 -11.52
CA ILE A 260 -9.11 -5.41 -11.15
C ILE A 260 -8.19 -5.08 -12.32
N ILE A 261 -7.79 -6.09 -13.10
CA ILE A 261 -6.92 -5.91 -14.28
C ILE A 261 -7.59 -5.06 -15.35
N HIS A 262 -8.89 -5.29 -15.59
CA HIS A 262 -9.68 -4.55 -16.58
C HIS A 262 -10.26 -3.23 -16.05
N SER A 263 -10.18 -2.99 -14.74
CA SER A 263 -10.70 -1.78 -14.13
C SER A 263 -9.89 -0.54 -14.53
N ASN A 264 -10.61 0.55 -14.79
CA ASN A 264 -10.02 1.87 -15.02
C ASN A 264 -9.64 2.60 -13.72
N PHE A 265 -10.05 2.06 -12.56
CA PHE A 265 -9.81 2.69 -11.25
C PHE A 265 -8.45 2.33 -10.64
N THR A 266 -7.74 1.36 -11.23
CA THR A 266 -6.37 1.00 -10.82
C THR A 266 -5.34 1.54 -11.80
N MET A 267 -4.30 2.17 -11.25
CA MET A 267 -3.18 2.71 -12.01
C MET A 267 -2.34 1.58 -12.61
N ASN A 268 -1.85 1.77 -13.85
CA ASN A 268 -0.90 0.84 -14.43
C ASN A 268 0.44 0.91 -13.67
N LEU A 269 1.08 -0.23 -13.43
CA LEU A 269 2.35 -0.25 -12.69
C LEU A 269 3.46 0.51 -13.45
N LYS A 270 3.45 0.45 -14.78
CA LYS A 270 4.38 1.21 -15.63
C LYS A 270 4.19 2.72 -15.52
N GLU A 271 2.94 3.17 -15.43
CA GLU A 271 2.61 4.58 -15.21
C GLU A 271 3.06 5.03 -13.81
N TYR A 272 2.76 4.22 -12.79
CA TYR A 272 3.24 4.46 -11.43
C TYR A 272 4.76 4.59 -11.38
N PHE A 273 5.49 3.65 -12.00
CA PHE A 273 6.95 3.69 -12.08
C PHE A 273 7.46 4.94 -12.83
N GLY A 274 6.78 5.38 -13.88
CA GLY A 274 7.14 6.62 -14.57
C GLY A 274 6.98 7.87 -13.72
N ILE A 275 5.98 7.91 -12.83
CA ILE A 275 5.70 9.06 -11.95
C ILE A 275 6.64 9.07 -10.74
N TYR A 276 6.86 7.93 -10.11
CA TYR A 276 7.57 7.84 -8.82
C TYR A 276 8.98 7.24 -8.89
N GLY A 277 9.27 6.44 -9.92
CA GLY A 277 10.57 5.79 -10.09
C GLY A 277 11.66 6.71 -10.65
N VAL A 278 11.28 7.85 -11.25
CA VAL A 278 12.22 8.85 -11.77
C VAL A 278 12.10 10.11 -10.94
N VAL A 279 13.11 10.41 -10.12
CA VAL A 279 13.19 11.71 -9.44
C VAL A 279 13.28 12.78 -10.53
N PRO A 280 12.26 13.64 -10.69
CA PRO A 280 12.31 14.66 -11.73
C PRO A 280 13.44 15.62 -11.36
N MET A 281 14.50 15.65 -12.17
CA MET A 281 15.50 16.71 -12.11
C MET A 281 14.83 18.01 -12.54
N ARG A 282 14.25 18.72 -11.57
CA ARG A 282 13.69 20.05 -11.78
C ARG A 282 14.86 20.98 -12.07
N THR A 283 15.05 21.33 -13.34
CA THR A 283 16.00 22.36 -13.77
C THR A 283 15.39 23.75 -13.55
N ILE A 284 14.77 23.97 -12.40
CA ILE A 284 14.26 25.30 -12.05
C ILE A 284 15.49 26.16 -11.77
N TYR A 285 15.63 27.28 -12.49
CA TYR A 285 16.74 28.23 -12.33
C TYR A 285 16.98 28.60 -10.85
N LYS A 286 15.90 28.65 -10.06
CA LYS A 286 15.91 28.93 -8.61
C LYS A 286 16.67 27.89 -7.79
N ASP A 287 16.74 26.63 -8.22
CA ASP A 287 17.48 25.56 -7.54
C ASP A 287 18.97 25.60 -7.88
N LYS A 288 19.37 26.36 -8.92
CA LYS A 288 20.76 26.53 -9.36
C LYS A 288 21.43 27.78 -8.79
N ILE A 289 20.68 28.69 -8.17
CA ILE A 289 21.22 29.91 -7.57
C ILE A 289 21.32 29.73 -6.06
N TRP A 290 22.56 29.77 -5.55
CA TRP A 290 22.86 29.85 -4.13
C TRP A 290 23.40 31.25 -3.80
N PRO A 291 22.94 31.90 -2.72
CA PRO A 291 21.94 31.45 -1.75
C PRO A 291 20.52 31.42 -2.31
N VAL A 292 19.66 30.58 -1.72
CA VAL A 292 18.22 30.56 -2.03
C VAL A 292 17.69 31.99 -1.91
N PRO A 293 17.01 32.54 -2.94
CA PRO A 293 16.48 33.88 -2.89
C PRO A 293 15.65 34.07 -1.62
N HIS A 294 15.92 35.16 -0.94
CA HIS A 294 15.35 35.50 0.36
C HIS A 294 13.83 35.27 0.44
N ASP A 295 13.08 35.52 -0.65
CA ASP A 295 11.63 35.30 -0.78
C ASP A 295 11.13 33.87 -0.47
N PHE A 296 12.00 32.87 -0.52
CA PHE A 296 11.67 31.45 -0.23
C PHE A 296 12.06 30.99 1.15
N ILE A 297 12.78 31.82 1.91
CA ILE A 297 13.09 31.56 3.31
C ILE A 297 12.00 32.27 4.11
N PRO A 298 11.07 31.54 4.75
CA PRO A 298 10.06 32.20 5.56
C PRO A 298 10.76 33.00 6.67
N TYR A 299 10.69 34.32 6.57
CA TYR A 299 11.44 35.25 7.44
C TYR A 299 10.97 35.21 8.90
N ASP A 300 9.75 34.76 9.15
CA ASP A 300 9.08 34.83 10.45
C ASP A 300 9.14 33.52 11.25
N VAL A 301 9.86 32.48 10.79
CA VAL A 301 9.87 31.17 11.49
C VAL A 301 10.45 31.25 12.89
N PHE A 302 11.35 32.21 13.13
CA PHE A 302 12.03 32.37 14.43
C PHE A 302 11.64 33.64 15.20
N GLU A 303 10.92 34.58 14.58
CA GLU A 303 10.54 35.83 15.24
C GLU A 303 9.24 35.71 16.05
N LYS A 304 8.38 34.73 15.74
CA LYS A 304 7.14 34.49 16.46
C LYS A 304 7.03 33.02 16.89
N PRO A 305 6.71 32.73 18.16
CA PRO A 305 6.40 31.36 18.57
C PRO A 305 5.16 30.90 17.79
N TYR A 306 5.33 29.84 16.99
CA TYR A 306 4.25 29.22 16.23
C TYR A 306 3.25 28.57 17.20
N ASP A 307 2.03 29.11 17.27
CA ASP A 307 0.94 28.51 18.04
C ASP A 307 0.20 27.52 17.14
N CYS A 308 0.57 26.24 17.26
CA CYS A 308 0.03 25.12 16.50
C CYS A 308 -1.50 24.95 16.64
N VAL A 309 -2.13 25.63 17.62
CA VAL A 309 -3.55 25.48 17.94
C VAL A 309 -4.43 26.47 17.18
N THR A 310 -3.89 27.64 16.77
CA THR A 310 -4.72 28.75 16.26
C THR A 310 -4.43 29.17 14.83
N GLU A 311 -3.27 28.84 14.25
CA GLU A 311 -2.89 29.32 12.93
C GLU A 311 -3.05 28.25 11.84
N LEU A 312 -4.18 28.31 11.12
CA LEU A 312 -4.35 27.57 9.86
C LEU A 312 -3.31 28.04 8.82
N PRO A 313 -2.84 27.15 7.91
CA PRO A 313 -1.95 27.53 6.82
C PRO A 313 -2.52 28.73 6.07
N LYS A 314 -1.78 29.83 6.01
CA LYS A 314 -2.24 31.07 5.37
C LYS A 314 -2.56 30.75 3.90
N ASP A 315 -3.82 30.93 3.51
CA ASP A 315 -4.20 30.97 2.09
C ASP A 315 -3.33 32.03 1.40
N VAL A 316 -2.59 31.62 0.38
CA VAL A 316 -1.83 32.55 -0.47
C VAL A 316 -2.85 33.31 -1.33
N ARG A 317 -3.57 34.25 -0.73
CA ARG A 317 -4.40 35.19 -1.48
C ARG A 317 -3.48 36.23 -2.11
N LYS A 318 -3.22 36.02 -3.40
CA LYS A 318 -2.65 37.04 -4.29
C LYS A 318 -3.43 38.34 -4.09
N LYS A 319 -2.75 39.40 -3.63
CA LYS A 319 -3.30 40.76 -3.68
C LYS A 319 -3.39 41.20 -5.14
N HIS A 320 -4.49 40.86 -5.80
CA HIS A 320 -5.00 41.69 -6.90
C HIS A 320 -6.05 42.62 -6.30
N HIS A 321 -5.73 43.91 -6.29
CA HIS A 321 -6.71 44.96 -6.11
C HIS A 321 -7.58 44.97 -7.37
N ILE A 322 -8.74 44.31 -7.30
CA ILE A 322 -9.83 44.50 -8.26
C ILE A 322 -11.08 44.73 -7.42
N ASP A 323 -11.62 45.93 -7.52
CA ASP A 323 -12.94 46.28 -6.99
C ASP A 323 -14.00 45.41 -7.65
N ILE A 324 -14.69 44.60 -6.85
CA ILE A 324 -15.88 43.87 -7.27
C ILE A 324 -17.01 44.25 -6.32
N SER A 325 -17.49 45.48 -6.48
CA SER A 325 -18.84 45.88 -6.09
C SER A 325 -19.84 45.46 -7.16
N SER A 326 -19.90 44.17 -7.48
CA SER A 326 -20.98 43.55 -8.25
C SER A 326 -20.71 42.06 -8.41
N LEU A 327 -21.37 41.24 -7.59
CA LEU A 327 -21.96 39.95 -7.98
C LEU A 327 -22.43 39.24 -6.70
N SER A 328 -23.73 39.40 -6.44
CA SER A 328 -24.49 38.58 -5.51
C SER A 328 -24.83 37.25 -6.18
N CYS A 329 -24.39 36.13 -5.61
CA CYS A 329 -25.05 34.85 -5.83
C CYS A 329 -24.92 33.93 -4.61
N ASN A 330 -26.11 33.48 -4.17
CA ASN A 330 -26.37 32.53 -3.10
C ASN A 330 -25.70 31.18 -3.38
N VAL A 331 -25.02 30.63 -2.37
CA VAL A 331 -24.92 29.18 -2.18
C VAL A 331 -25.14 28.88 -0.71
N GLN A 332 -26.28 28.25 -0.43
CA GLN A 332 -26.62 27.68 0.87
C GLN A 332 -25.83 26.38 1.08
N SER A 333 -25.03 26.39 2.15
CA SER A 333 -24.73 25.29 3.08
C SER A 333 -25.29 23.87 2.76
N LEU A 334 -24.42 22.96 2.32
CA LEU A 334 -24.65 21.51 2.21
C LEU A 334 -24.17 20.75 3.47
N SER A 335 -24.59 21.16 4.66
CA SER A 335 -24.22 20.51 5.94
C SER A 335 -25.30 19.61 6.54
N SER A 336 -26.22 19.06 5.76
CA SER A 336 -27.34 18.27 6.31
C SER A 336 -27.75 17.06 5.45
N ILE A 337 -26.84 16.11 5.19
CA ILE A 337 -27.22 14.77 4.71
C ILE A 337 -26.27 13.71 5.30
N PHE A 338 -26.39 13.44 6.60
CA PHE A 338 -25.97 12.16 7.21
C PHE A 338 -26.87 11.89 8.42
N ASP A 339 -28.10 11.48 8.15
CA ASP A 339 -28.94 10.76 9.11
C ASP A 339 -29.58 9.57 8.36
N LEU A 340 -29.08 8.37 8.66
CA LEU A 340 -29.71 7.10 8.28
C LEU A 340 -30.66 6.68 9.40
N PRO A 341 -31.83 6.13 9.07
CA PRO A 341 -32.45 5.12 9.91
C PRO A 341 -32.53 3.77 9.19
N LEU A 342 -32.17 2.74 9.96
CA LEU A 342 -32.30 1.32 9.65
C LEU A 342 -33.76 0.85 9.62
N THR A 343 -34.04 -0.02 8.64
CA THR A 343 -34.90 -1.24 8.67
C THR A 343 -36.45 -1.13 8.75
N LYS A 344 -37.17 -1.77 7.82
CA LYS A 344 -37.66 -3.18 7.86
C LYS A 344 -38.69 -3.47 6.74
N ALA A 345 -38.66 -4.71 6.22
CA ALA A 345 -39.76 -5.53 5.65
C ALA A 345 -40.43 -5.01 4.34
N GLN A 346 -41.00 -5.79 3.41
CA GLN A 346 -41.35 -7.21 3.28
C GLN A 346 -41.73 -7.50 1.79
N VAL A 347 -41.38 -8.69 1.30
CA VAL A 347 -42.09 -9.61 0.37
C VAL A 347 -43.28 -9.09 -0.49
N LYS A 348 -43.21 -9.28 -1.83
CA LYS A 348 -44.26 -9.97 -2.63
C LYS A 348 -43.81 -10.34 -4.06
N ASN A 349 -44.33 -11.49 -4.50
CA ASN A 349 -44.14 -12.22 -5.77
C ASN A 349 -44.93 -11.62 -6.95
N GLU A 350 -44.52 -11.99 -8.18
CA GLU A 350 -45.29 -12.41 -9.39
C GLU A 350 -44.35 -12.22 -10.62
N SER A 351 -43.87 -13.22 -11.37
CA SER A 351 -44.47 -14.24 -12.27
C SER A 351 -45.11 -13.70 -13.56
N SER A 352 -44.44 -13.90 -14.71
CA SER A 352 -44.97 -14.21 -16.06
C SER A 352 -43.84 -14.03 -17.10
N GLU A 353 -43.27 -15.08 -17.70
CA GLU A 353 -43.67 -15.70 -18.99
C GLU A 353 -43.77 -14.73 -20.19
N SER A 354 -42.90 -14.92 -21.21
CA SER A 354 -43.32 -15.28 -22.58
C SER A 354 -42.14 -15.31 -23.57
N GLU A 355 -42.18 -16.32 -24.44
CA GLU A 355 -41.27 -16.66 -25.55
C GLU A 355 -41.37 -15.74 -26.78
N MET A 356 -40.33 -15.75 -27.64
CA MET A 356 -40.36 -15.92 -29.13
C MET A 356 -38.96 -15.58 -29.69
N LYS A 357 -38.19 -16.54 -30.25
CA LYS A 357 -38.15 -17.03 -31.66
C LYS A 357 -37.88 -15.98 -32.74
N ASN A 358 -36.71 -16.10 -33.39
CA ASN A 358 -36.46 -16.15 -34.86
C ASN A 358 -34.95 -15.87 -35.10
N SER A 359 -34.12 -16.82 -35.53
CA SER A 359 -33.89 -17.31 -36.90
C SER A 359 -33.63 -16.21 -37.94
N ASN A 360 -32.40 -16.07 -38.46
CA ASN A 360 -32.00 -16.60 -39.79
C ASN A 360 -30.74 -15.95 -40.39
N VAL A 361 -29.93 -16.82 -41.04
CA VAL A 361 -29.25 -16.65 -42.34
C VAL A 361 -27.89 -15.92 -42.42
N SER A 362 -26.85 -16.76 -42.50
CA SER A 362 -25.85 -16.96 -43.59
C SER A 362 -25.40 -15.83 -44.53
N GLN A 363 -24.07 -15.74 -44.72
CA GLN A 363 -23.25 -15.61 -45.96
C GLN A 363 -21.97 -14.80 -45.62
N SER A 364 -20.75 -15.35 -45.61
CA SER A 364 -19.83 -15.78 -46.70
C SER A 364 -19.38 -14.67 -47.65
N VAL A 365 -18.10 -14.74 -48.09
CA VAL A 365 -17.35 -13.96 -49.12
C VAL A 365 -16.37 -12.95 -48.47
N VAL A 366 -15.05 -13.22 -48.35
CA VAL A 366 -13.92 -13.37 -49.32
C VAL A 366 -13.14 -12.05 -49.52
N ASP A 367 -11.84 -12.16 -49.30
CA ASP A 367 -10.65 -11.42 -49.79
C ASP A 367 -10.58 -9.89 -49.80
N SER A 368 -9.51 -9.37 -49.20
CA SER A 368 -8.44 -8.69 -49.98
C SER A 368 -7.25 -8.31 -49.09
N GLU A 369 -6.09 -8.78 -49.53
CA GLU A 369 -4.75 -8.42 -49.07
C GLU A 369 -4.42 -6.97 -49.46
N ILE A 370 -3.70 -6.25 -48.59
CA ILE A 370 -2.96 -5.03 -48.92
C ILE A 370 -1.53 -5.20 -48.40
N PRO A 371 -0.50 -5.11 -49.26
CA PRO A 371 0.88 -5.13 -48.81
C PRO A 371 1.32 -3.72 -48.40
N ILE A 372 1.90 -3.60 -47.22
CA ILE A 372 2.61 -2.39 -46.78
C ILE A 372 4.06 -2.51 -47.25
N SER A 373 4.46 -1.52 -48.04
CA SER A 373 5.79 -1.25 -48.56
C SER A 373 6.85 -1.14 -47.46
N GLN A 374 7.97 -1.84 -47.64
CA GLN A 374 9.21 -1.66 -46.91
C GLN A 374 9.89 -0.37 -47.36
N GLU A 375 10.19 0.53 -46.42
CA GLU A 375 11.05 1.68 -46.63
C GLU A 375 12.42 1.34 -46.03
N GLN A 376 13.40 1.17 -46.91
CA GLN A 376 14.78 0.84 -46.62
C GLN A 376 15.53 2.17 -46.46
N VAL A 377 16.02 2.47 -45.25
CA VAL A 377 16.87 3.64 -45.00
C VAL A 377 18.31 3.14 -44.92
N ASP A 378 19.06 3.47 -45.97
CA ASP A 378 20.52 3.47 -45.99
C ASP A 378 21.04 4.59 -45.08
N LEU A 379 21.98 4.27 -44.19
CA LEU A 379 22.85 5.24 -43.53
C LEU A 379 24.29 4.72 -43.59
N ASP A 380 25.00 5.22 -44.60
CA ASP A 380 26.45 5.40 -44.56
C ASP A 380 26.74 6.80 -44.01
N VAL A 381 27.62 6.86 -42.99
CA VAL A 381 28.67 7.85 -42.64
C VAL A 381 28.95 7.81 -41.15
#